data_AF-A0AAU7BY46-F1
#
_entry.id   AF-A0AAU7BY46-F1
#
_cell.length_a   1.000
_cell.length_b   1.000
_cell.length_c   1.000
_cell.angle_alpha   90.00
_cell.angle_beta   90.00
_cell.angle_gamma   90.00
#
_symmetry.space_group_name_H-M   'P 1'
#
loop_
_entity.id
_entity.type
_entity.pdbx_description
1 polymer ?
#
loop_
_entity_poly.entity_id
_entity_poly.type
_entity_poly.pdbx_seq_one_letter_code
_entity_poly.pdbx_strand_id
1 'polypeptide(L)' 'MTVYAQLRGVIFLAIADFILFPSKKDWRSNHRLLDTKTYEYNLQDCHFIFLELENLIKH' A
#
# COMPACT_ATOMS: atom_id res chain seq x y z
N MET A 1 22.50 21.20 3.48
CA MET A 1 21.09 20.85 3.77
C MET A 1 20.53 20.23 2.52
N THR A 2 20.32 18.92 2.55
CA THR A 2 19.93 18.12 1.37
C THR A 2 18.46 18.35 1.05
N VAL A 3 18.18 18.67 -0.21
CA VAL A 3 16.85 18.98 -0.81
C VAL A 3 15.76 17.94 -0.48
N TYR A 4 16.14 16.73 -0.08
CA TYR A 4 15.25 15.62 0.24
C TYR A 4 14.57 15.70 1.62
N ALA A 5 15.05 16.55 2.54
CA ALA A 5 14.50 16.62 3.90
C ALA A 5 13.06 17.18 3.99
N GLN A 6 12.50 17.67 2.87
CA GLN A 6 11.18 18.30 2.81
C GLN A 6 10.16 17.52 1.97
N LEU A 7 10.49 16.31 1.52
CA LEU A 7 9.52 15.50 0.77
C LEU A 7 8.37 15.08 1.70
N ARG A 8 7.14 15.45 1.33
CA ARG A 8 5.92 15.00 2.02
C ARG A 8 5.51 13.65 1.42
N GLY A 9 5.23 12.68 2.28
CA GLY A 9 4.79 11.35 1.85
C GLY A 9 3.57 11.42 0.92
N VAL A 10 3.56 10.60 -0.11
CA VAL A 10 2.48 10.50 -1.10
C VAL A 10 1.70 9.21 -0.84
N ILE A 11 0.38 9.32 -0.63
CA ILE A 11 -0.49 8.18 -0.39
C ILE A 11 -1.32 7.90 -1.65
N PHE A 12 -1.17 6.70 -2.21
CA PHE A 12 -2.07 6.18 -3.24
C PHE A 12 -3.09 5.23 -2.61
N LEU A 13 -4.37 5.54 -2.76
CA LEU A 13 -5.47 4.74 -2.24
C LEU A 13 -6.27 4.15 -3.40
N ALA A 14 -6.35 2.83 -3.46
CA ALA A 14 -7.23 2.10 -4.36
C ALA A 14 -8.33 1.43 -3.54
N ILE A 15 -9.59 1.61 -3.96
CA ILE A 15 -10.75 0.96 -3.36
C ILE A 15 -11.29 -0.03 -4.38
N ALA A 16 -11.44 -1.28 -3.96
CA ALA A 16 -11.94 -2.37 -4.80
C ALA A 16 -13.20 -2.98 -4.17
N ASP A 17 -14.20 -3.28 -4.99
CA ASP A 17 -15.44 -3.94 -4.58
C ASP A 17 -15.36 -5.46 -4.78
N PHE A 18 -14.23 -6.04 -4.39
CA PHE A 18 -13.98 -7.49 -4.45
C PHE A 18 -12.84 -7.88 -3.51
N ILE A 19 -12.77 -9.16 -3.17
CA ILE A 19 -11.73 -9.74 -2.32
C ILE A 19 -10.46 -9.90 -3.16
N LEU A 20 -9.41 -9.11 -2.85
CA LEU A 20 -8.15 -9.11 -3.58
C LEU A 20 -7.20 -10.20 -3.08
N PHE A 21 -7.23 -10.50 -1.78
CA PHE A 21 -6.39 -11.51 -1.13
C PHE A 21 -7.23 -12.53 -0.34
N PRO A 22 -7.87 -13.51 -1.00
CA PRO A 22 -8.86 -14.40 -0.37
C PRO A 22 -8.32 -15.31 0.75
N SER A 23 -6.99 -15.46 0.84
CA SER A 23 -6.33 -16.24 1.89
C SER A 23 -5.82 -15.39 3.07
N LYS A 24 -5.90 -14.06 2.99
CA LYS A 24 -5.48 -13.16 4.07
C LYS A 24 -6.61 -12.96 5.07
N LYS A 25 -6.29 -13.13 6.35
CA LYS A 25 -7.23 -12.90 7.47
C LYS A 25 -7.25 -11.44 7.94
N ASP A 26 -6.24 -10.65 7.59
CA ASP A 26 -6.15 -9.24 7.96
C ASP A 26 -6.86 -8.34 6.94
N TRP A 27 -7.64 -7.39 7.44
CA TRP A 27 -8.40 -6.39 6.65
C TRP A 27 -7.50 -5.39 5.89
N ARG A 28 -6.21 -5.34 6.22
CA ARG A 28 -5.24 -4.39 5.65
C ARG A 28 -4.04 -5.12 5.07
N SER A 29 -3.77 -4.89 3.79
CA SER A 29 -2.56 -5.38 3.14
C SER A 29 -1.57 -4.23 2.88
N ASN A 30 -0.39 -4.28 3.51
CA ASN A 30 0.69 -3.32 3.29
C ASN A 30 1.67 -3.84 2.23
N HIS A 31 1.95 -3.03 1.22
CA HIS A 31 2.91 -3.35 0.17
C HIS A 31 4.04 -2.32 0.15
N ARG A 32 5.28 -2.82 -0.05
CA ARG A 32 6.49 -2.01 -0.20
C ARG A 32 7.01 -2.16 -1.63
N LEU A 33 7.51 -1.07 -2.20
CA LEU A 33 8.19 -1.08 -3.50
C LEU A 33 9.69 -1.31 -3.30
N LEU A 34 10.20 -2.39 -3.87
CA LEU A 34 11.63 -2.68 -3.90
C LEU A 34 12.16 -2.48 -5.32
N ASP A 35 13.41 -2.02 -5.44
CA ASP A 35 14.13 -2.09 -6.70
C ASP A 35 14.24 -3.56 -7.15
N THR A 36 13.98 -3.84 -8.42
CA THR A 36 13.88 -5.22 -8.92
C THR A 36 15.23 -5.92 -9.10
N LYS A 37 16.33 -5.17 -9.12
CA LYS A 37 17.69 -5.70 -9.24
C LYS A 37 18.38 -5.81 -7.89
N THR A 38 18.26 -4.78 -7.06
CA THR A 38 18.98 -4.69 -5.77
C THR A 38 18.13 -5.09 -4.58
N TYR A 39 16.80 -5.16 -4.73
CA TYR A 39 15.83 -5.33 -3.64
C TYR A 39 15.89 -4.21 -2.60
N GLU A 40 16.47 -3.06 -2.94
CA GLU A 40 16.54 -1.91 -2.04
C GLU A 40 15.17 -1.22 -1.89
N TYR A 41 14.91 -0.71 -0.69
CA TYR A 41 13.71 0.07 -0.35
C TYR A 41 14.01 1.57 -0.42
N ASN A 42 14.18 2.13 -1.63
CA ASN A 42 14.54 3.54 -1.80
C ASN A 42 13.33 4.49 -1.70
N LEU A 43 12.11 4.01 -1.94
CA LEU A 43 10.87 4.80 -1.89
C LEU A 43 10.13 4.60 -0.57
N GLN A 44 10.77 4.98 0.53
CA GLN A 44 10.32 4.57 1.88
C GLN A 44 8.97 5.12 2.31
N ASP A 45 8.61 6.30 1.80
CA ASP A 45 7.35 6.98 2.09
C ASP A 45 6.28 6.75 1.01
N CYS A 46 6.55 5.85 0.06
CA CYS A 46 5.60 5.46 -0.99
C CYS A 46 4.91 4.15 -0.59
N HIS A 47 3.64 4.27 -0.18
CA HIS A 47 2.86 3.14 0.31
C HIS A 47 1.65 2.85 -0.58
N PHE A 48 1.41 1.55 -0.81
CA PHE A 48 0.14 1.06 -1.32
C PHE A 48 -0.57 0.32 -0.21
N ILE A 49 -1.78 0.79 0.10
CA ILE A 49 -2.66 0.17 1.08
C ILE A 49 -3.89 -0.29 0.33
N PHE A 50 -4.14 -1.59 0.35
CA PHE A 50 -5.39 -2.16 -0.10
C PHE A 50 -6.29 -2.38 1.12
N LEU A 51 -7.46 -1.78 1.07
CA LEU A 51 -8.52 -1.92 2.06
C LEU A 51 -9.61 -2.76 1.45
N GLU A 52 -9.80 -3.97 1.96
CA GLU A 52 -10.87 -4.87 1.52
C GLU A 52 -12.08 -4.66 2.45
N LEU A 53 -13.15 -4.08 1.90
CA LEU A 53 -14.37 -3.78 2.64
C LEU A 53 -15.35 -4.96 2.54
N GLU A 54 -15.04 -6.09 3.16
CA GLU A 54 -15.91 -7.28 3.17
C GLU A 54 -17.34 -7.01 3.71
N ASN A 55 -17.53 -5.91 4.45
CA ASN A 55 -18.76 -5.61 5.21
C ASN A 55 -19.67 -4.53 4.59
N LEU A 56 -19.38 -3.99 3.40
CA LEU A 56 -20.30 -3.06 2.72
C LEU A 56 -21.34 -3.78 1.84
N ILE A 57 -21.19 -5.09 1.60
CA ILE A 57 -22.03 -5.87 0.68
C ILE A 57 -22.96 -6.86 1.42
N LYS A 58 -22.86 -6.99 2.75
CA LYS A 58 -23.77 -7.84 3.53
C LYS A 58 -25.04 -7.07 3.88
N HIS A 59 -25.99 -7.06 2.95
CA HIS A 59 -27.41 -6.77 3.19
C HIS A 59 -28.20 -8.07 3.38
#